data_AF-A0A9X8H665-F1
#
_entry.id   AF-A0A9X8H665-F1
#
_cell.length_a   1.000
_cell.length_b   1.000
_cell.length_c   1.000
_cell.angle_alpha   90.00
_cell.angle_beta   90.00
_cell.angle_gamma   90.00
#
_symmetry.space_group_name_H-M   'P 1'
#
loop_
_entity.id
_entity.type
_entity.pdbx_description
1 polymer ?
#
loop_
_entity_poly.entity_id
_entity_poly.type
_entity_poly.pdbx_seq_one_letter_code
_entity_poly.pdbx_strand_id
1 'polypeptide(L)'
;VAAFDSFAQTVEDLFKSNTQDEAMLGDIPDEFMDPLLWQLMKEPVTLPSGYVVDRATITQHLMNDASDPFTRSPLTVDQLVPNAALKAQIQAWVAAQHK
;
A
#
# COMPACT_ATOMS: atom_id res chain seq x y z
N VAL A 1 3.58 30.79 13.85
CA VAL A 1 4.58 29.80 14.29
C VAL A 1 3.90 28.66 15.04
N ALA A 2 3.10 28.92 16.09
CA ALA A 2 2.36 27.88 16.85
C ALA A 2 1.50 26.89 16.03
N ALA A 3 0.87 27.34 14.94
CA ALA A 3 0.06 26.46 14.07
C ALA A 3 0.90 25.44 13.28
N PHE A 4 2.17 25.74 13.00
CA PHE A 4 3.09 24.82 12.36
C PHE A 4 3.62 23.79 13.36
N ASP A 5 3.88 24.20 14.60
CA ASP A 5 4.32 23.30 15.67
C ASP A 5 3.25 22.25 16.00
N SER A 6 1.97 22.66 16.09
CA SER A 6 0.86 21.72 16.32
C SER A 6 0.63 20.78 15.14
N PHE A 7 0.86 21.26 13.91
CA PHE A 7 0.79 20.41 12.71
C PHE A 7 1.92 19.38 12.70
N ALA A 8 3.16 19.82 12.96
CA ALA A 8 4.33 18.95 13.02
C ALA A 8 4.15 17.84 14.08
N GLN A 9 3.65 18.18 15.27
CA GLN A 9 3.34 17.21 16.32
C GLN A 9 2.26 16.21 15.89
N THR A 10 1.18 16.69 15.26
CA THR A 10 0.10 15.80 14.77
C THR A 10 0.63 14.80 13.74
N VAL A 11 1.47 15.25 12.81
CA VAL A 11 2.10 14.40 11.79
C VAL A 11 3.04 13.38 12.43
N GLU A 12 3.84 13.80 13.42
CA GLU A 12 4.77 12.92 14.11
C GLU A 12 4.05 11.83 14.91
N ASP A 13 2.96 12.19 15.59
CA ASP A 13 2.12 11.24 16.34
C ASP A 13 1.42 10.24 15.40
N LEU A 14 0.92 10.72 14.25
CA LEU A 14 0.32 9.86 13.20
C LEU A 14 1.33 8.88 12.61
N PHE A 15 2.57 9.33 12.40
CA PHE A 15 3.63 8.47 11.87
C PHE A 15 4.01 7.40 12.90
N LYS A 16 4.14 7.79 14.18
CA LYS A 16 4.43 6.87 15.28
C LYS A 16 3.33 5.82 15.46
N SER A 17 2.06 6.22 15.43
CA SER A 17 0.94 5.27 15.54
C SER A 17 0.95 4.28 14.37
N ASN A 18 1.06 4.76 13.12
CA ASN A 18 1.11 3.88 11.94
C ASN A 18 2.28 2.88 11.99
N THR A 19 3.47 3.34 12.39
CA THR A 19 4.66 2.48 12.46
C THR A 19 4.52 1.43 13.55
N GLN A 20 3.88 1.80 14.66
CA GLN A 20 3.63 0.89 15.78
C GLN A 20 2.57 -0.15 15.43
N ASP A 21 1.52 0.26 14.71
CA ASP A 21 0.48 -0.64 14.18
C ASP A 21 1.08 -1.65 13.18
N GLU A 22 1.94 -1.19 12.26
CA GLU A 22 2.69 -2.07 11.33
C GLU A 22 3.62 -3.06 12.07
N ALA A 23 4.26 -2.63 13.17
CA ALA A 23 5.09 -3.52 13.99
C ALA A 23 4.28 -4.52 14.83
N MET A 24 2.98 -4.25 15.08
CA MET A 24 2.10 -5.13 15.86
C MET A 24 1.34 -6.15 15.00
N LEU A 25 1.30 -5.97 13.67
CA LEU A 25 0.52 -6.81 12.75
C LEU A 25 1.03 -8.26 12.60
N GLY A 26 2.18 -8.62 13.19
CA GLY A 26 2.71 -9.99 13.20
C GLY A 26 3.03 -10.52 11.80
N ASP A 27 2.78 -11.82 11.57
CA ASP A 27 2.91 -12.44 10.24
C ASP A 27 1.71 -12.05 9.37
N ILE A 28 1.91 -11.05 8.52
CA ILE A 28 0.94 -10.64 7.49
C ILE A 28 0.82 -11.78 6.46
N PRO A 29 -0.40 -12.23 6.10
CA PRO A 29 -0.58 -13.18 5.01
C PRO A 29 0.03 -12.71 3.69
N ASP A 30 0.73 -13.59 2.99
CA ASP A 30 1.39 -13.30 1.71
C ASP A 30 0.45 -12.67 0.66
N GLU A 31 -0.83 -13.03 0.68
CA GLU A 31 -1.86 -12.47 -0.22
C GLU A 31 -2.17 -10.98 0.02
N PHE A 32 -1.81 -10.44 1.18
CA PHE A 32 -2.00 -9.03 1.53
C PHE A 32 -0.70 -8.22 1.38
N MET A 33 0.42 -8.88 1.12
CA MET A 33 1.71 -8.23 0.96
C MET A 33 1.93 -7.77 -0.48
N ASP A 34 2.51 -6.58 -0.62
CA ASP A 34 2.97 -6.06 -1.89
C ASP A 34 4.17 -6.91 -2.37
N PRO A 35 4.13 -7.48 -3.58
CA PRO A 35 5.20 -8.36 -4.07
C PRO A 35 6.52 -7.64 -4.41
N LEU A 36 6.56 -6.31 -4.46
CA LEU A 36 7.78 -5.53 -4.70
C LEU A 36 8.41 -5.04 -3.39
N LEU A 37 7.59 -4.53 -2.47
CA LEU A 37 8.05 -3.92 -1.22
C LEU A 37 7.91 -4.84 0.00
N TRP A 38 7.20 -5.96 -0.11
CA TRP A 38 6.92 -6.88 1.00
C TRP A 38 6.29 -6.17 2.21
N GLN A 39 5.39 -5.23 1.92
CA GLN A 39 4.65 -4.44 2.90
C GLN A 39 3.16 -4.64 2.73
N LEU A 40 2.37 -4.44 3.77
CA LEU A 40 0.92 -4.52 3.70
C LEU A 40 0.36 -3.55 2.64
N MET A 41 -0.40 -4.06 1.67
CA MET A 41 -1.05 -3.24 0.65
C MET A 41 -2.16 -2.38 1.29
N LYS A 42 -2.15 -1.07 1.06
CA LYS A 42 -3.16 -0.11 1.56
C LYS A 42 -4.22 0.15 0.49
N GLU A 43 -3.76 0.25 -0.75
CA GLU A 43 -4.59 0.45 -1.94
C GLU A 43 -4.23 -0.59 -3.00
N PRO A 44 -4.67 -1.85 -2.84
CA PRO A 44 -4.35 -2.90 -3.81
C PRO A 44 -4.95 -2.59 -5.19
N VAL A 45 -4.13 -2.67 -6.22
CA VAL A 45 -4.52 -2.52 -7.63
C VAL A 45 -4.07 -3.74 -8.43
N THR A 46 -4.92 -4.17 -9.34
CA THR A 46 -4.68 -5.28 -10.25
C THR A 46 -4.12 -4.76 -11.57
N LEU A 47 -2.98 -5.32 -11.98
CA LEU A 47 -2.35 -5.05 -13.26
C LEU A 47 -3.01 -5.91 -14.36
N PRO A 48 -2.93 -5.51 -15.64
CA PRO A 48 -3.38 -6.33 -16.77
C PRO A 48 -2.72 -7.72 -16.84
N SER A 49 -1.53 -7.87 -16.26
CA SER A 49 -0.82 -9.14 -16.12
C SER A 49 -1.41 -10.08 -15.08
N GLY A 50 -2.35 -9.60 -14.25
CA GLY A 50 -2.99 -10.36 -13.17
C GLY A 50 -2.30 -10.22 -11.81
N TYR A 51 -1.12 -9.58 -11.75
CA TYR A 51 -0.46 -9.28 -10.48
C TYR A 51 -1.21 -8.19 -9.71
N VAL A 52 -1.18 -8.29 -8.39
CA VAL A 52 -1.74 -7.28 -7.48
C VAL A 52 -0.60 -6.64 -6.71
N VAL A 53 -0.59 -5.32 -6.69
CA VAL A 53 0.43 -4.48 -6.05
C VAL A 53 -0.24 -3.30 -5.36
N ASP A 54 0.47 -2.61 -4.48
CA ASP A 54 -0.02 -1.36 -3.92
C ASP A 54 0.06 -0.23 -4.96
N ARG A 55 -0.98 0.60 -4.98
CA ARG A 55 -1.10 1.73 -5.91
C ARG A 55 0.08 2.69 -5.82
N ALA A 56 0.59 2.99 -4.62
CA ALA A 56 1.72 3.89 -4.46
C ALA A 56 2.99 3.29 -5.09
N THR A 57 3.22 2.00 -4.86
CA THR A 57 4.35 1.25 -5.40
C THR A 57 4.38 1.26 -6.92
N ILE A 58 3.27 0.87 -7.56
CA ILE A 58 3.22 0.83 -9.03
C ILE A 58 3.23 2.21 -9.66
N THR A 59 2.62 3.21 -9.02
CA THR A 59 2.64 4.59 -9.53
C THR A 59 4.07 5.12 -9.53
N GLN A 60 4.84 4.87 -8.47
CA GLN A 60 6.26 5.25 -8.43
C GLN A 60 7.09 4.50 -9.47
N HIS A 61 6.80 3.21 -9.71
CA HIS A 61 7.46 2.47 -10.78
C HIS A 61 7.19 3.10 -12.16
N LEU A 62 5.92 3.37 -12.47
CA LEU A 62 5.49 3.96 -13.74
C LEU A 62 6.00 5.40 -14.00
N MET A 63 6.38 6.12 -12.95
CA MET A 63 7.07 7.41 -13.08
C MET A 63 8.51 7.27 -13.59
N ASN A 64 9.17 6.14 -13.31
CA ASN A 64 10.55 5.86 -13.72
C ASN A 64 10.61 5.03 -15.01
N ASP A 65 9.73 4.04 -15.14
CA ASP A 65 9.64 3.14 -16.28
C ASP A 65 8.18 2.76 -16.57
N ALA A 66 7.71 3.01 -17.79
CA ALA A 66 6.33 2.77 -18.21
C ALA A 66 6.09 1.29 -18.60
N SER A 67 6.52 0.38 -17.72
CA SER A 67 6.42 -1.06 -17.93
C SER A 67 5.86 -1.77 -16.70
N ASP A 68 5.42 -3.01 -16.90
CA ASP A 68 5.02 -3.91 -15.82
C ASP A 68 6.27 -4.47 -15.13
N PRO A 69 6.42 -4.37 -13.81
CA PRO A 69 7.64 -4.77 -13.11
C PRO A 69 7.91 -6.28 -13.13
N PHE A 70 6.92 -7.12 -13.45
CA PHE A 70 7.04 -8.57 -13.52
C PHE A 70 7.24 -9.08 -14.95
N THR A 71 6.49 -8.51 -15.91
CA THR A 71 6.47 -9.00 -17.30
C THR A 71 7.25 -8.11 -18.27
N ARG A 72 7.60 -6.89 -17.86
CA ARG A 72 8.19 -5.82 -18.70
C ARG A 72 7.32 -5.42 -19.90
N SER A 73 6.04 -5.74 -19.86
CA SER A 73 5.08 -5.30 -20.87
C SER A 73 4.79 -3.81 -20.70
N PRO A 74 4.53 -3.04 -21.77
CA PRO A 74 4.13 -1.64 -21.64
C PRO A 74 2.88 -1.49 -20.76
N LEU A 75 2.94 -0.60 -19.78
CA LEU A 75 1.89 -0.41 -18.79
C LEU A 75 1.69 1.08 -18.52
N THR A 76 0.44 1.49 -18.35
CA THR A 76 0.09 2.87 -17.97
C THR A 76 -0.81 2.90 -16.73
N VAL A 77 -0.84 4.05 -16.05
CA VAL A 77 -1.63 4.23 -14.80
C VAL A 77 -3.12 4.01 -15.05
N ASP A 78 -3.64 4.37 -16.22
CA ASP A 78 -5.06 4.19 -16.58
C ASP A 78 -5.47 2.73 -16.75
N GLN A 79 -4.50 1.83 -16.93
CA GLN A 79 -4.75 0.38 -17.05
C GLN A 79 -4.82 -0.32 -15.69
N LEU A 80 -4.55 0.39 -14.60
CA LEU A 80 -4.61 -0.15 -13.24
C LEU A 80 -6.06 -0.24 -12.76
N VAL A 81 -6.49 -1.42 -12.33
CA VAL A 81 -7.85 -1.64 -11.83
C VAL A 81 -7.83 -1.72 -10.29
N PRO A 82 -8.54 -0.83 -9.57
CA PRO A 82 -8.62 -0.92 -8.11
C PRO A 82 -9.26 -2.24 -7.64
N ASN A 83 -8.59 -2.94 -6.72
CA ASN A 83 -9.09 -4.19 -6.15
C ASN A 83 -9.82 -3.91 -4.82
N ALA A 84 -11.06 -3.41 -4.91
CA ALA A 84 -11.86 -3.07 -3.74
C ALA A 84 -12.17 -4.27 -2.83
N ALA A 85 -12.29 -5.48 -3.40
CA ALA A 85 -12.55 -6.69 -2.64
C ALA A 85 -11.36 -7.08 -1.76
N LEU A 86 -10.13 -7.02 -2.30
CA LEU A 86 -8.92 -7.28 -1.52
C LEU A 86 -8.70 -6.19 -0.47
N LYS A 87 -8.95 -4.92 -0.83
CA LYS A 87 -8.88 -3.80 0.12
C LYS A 87 -9.78 -4.02 1.34
N ALA A 88 -11.02 -4.47 1.13
CA ALA A 88 -11.95 -4.77 2.21
C ALA A 88 -11.47 -5.95 3.09
N GLN A 89 -10.89 -7.00 2.48
CA GLN A 89 -10.33 -8.13 3.22
C GLN A 89 -9.15 -7.72 4.09
N ILE A 90 -8.21 -6.93 3.54
CA ILE A 90 -7.08 -6.39 4.28
C ILE A 90 -7.56 -5.54 5.45
N GLN A 91 -8.51 -4.64 5.23
CA GLN A 91 -9.07 -3.80 6.29
C GLN A 91 -9.74 -4.61 7.39
N ALA A 92 -10.50 -5.65 7.03
CA ALA A 92 -11.12 -6.56 8.00
C ALA A 92 -10.07 -7.33 8.80
N TRP A 93 -8.99 -7.77 8.15
CA TRP A 93 -7.88 -8.47 8.81
C TRP A 93 -7.14 -7.54 9.79
N VAL A 94 -6.76 -6.34 9.37
CA VAL A 94 -6.13 -5.34 10.24
C VAL A 94 -7.01 -5.04 11.44
N ALA A 95 -8.32 -4.81 11.23
CA ALA A 95 -9.26 -4.55 12.31
C ALA A 95 -9.41 -5.73 13.29
N ALA A 96 -9.18 -6.97 12.84
CA ALA A 96 -9.18 -8.14 13.70
C ALA A 96 -7.90 -8.27 14.55
N GLN A 97 -6.76 -7.76 14.07
CA GLN A 97 -5.47 -7.78 14.80
C GLN A 97 -5.41 -6.73 15.92
N HIS A 98 -6.19 -5.65 15.82
CA HIS A 98 -6.27 -4.61 16.86
C HIS A 98 -7.27 -4.91 18.00
N LYS A 99 -7.68 -6.18 18.18
CA LYS A 99 -8.53 -6.64 19.30
C LYS A 99 -7.72 -7.40 20.34
#